data_AF-A0AAN7N004-F1
#
_entry.id   AF-A0AAN7N004-F1
#
_cell.length_a   1.000
_cell.length_b   1.000
_cell.length_c   1.000
_cell.angle_alpha   90.00
_cell.angle_beta   90.00
_cell.angle_gamma   90.00
#
_symmetry.space_group_name_H-M   'P 1'
#
loop_
_entity.id
_entity.type
_entity.pdbx_description
1 polymer ?
#
loop_
_entity_poly.entity_id
_entity_poly.type
_entity_poly.pdbx_seq_one_letter_code
_entity_poly.pdbx_strand_id
1 'polypeptide(L)'
;MIRKSVLRVPKSLSDPMKKFLNIFAVERPSLDDWKFKQPTDISFLKNHPDIVKSQYEIWETKGKTIMGLLNRGGKPTPRDGNNMSSATQKQSKMAPKEAKPMNVDRTPVRNARGATMSPETRDALPKALQKVFQNQKVCSFQIICEQLRSLAVSQSSLPKAVAKMAIDAAYAVDSPEELIKVLDQVAVNIHGLYVLRSSPDYPEHDALRKVVIDLLIGKGPKAKLKKAEIEEAAKMALKRNISKNEYEKVVTDICESHGGSWALKKGG
;
A
#
# COMPACT_ATOMS: atom_id res chain seq x y z
N MET A 1 -12.61 26.61 6.59
CA MET A 1 -12.74 27.16 7.96
C MET A 1 -13.02 25.98 8.88
N ILE A 2 -12.33 25.89 10.01
CA ILE A 2 -12.53 24.80 10.99
C ILE A 2 -13.00 25.45 12.30
N ARG A 3 -14.27 25.24 12.68
CA ARG A 3 -14.82 25.76 13.94
C ARG A 3 -14.35 24.91 15.11
N LYS A 4 -13.93 25.51 16.23
CA LYS A 4 -13.47 24.75 17.40
C LYS A 4 -14.60 23.92 18.03
N SER A 5 -15.86 24.36 17.94
CA SER A 5 -17.04 23.61 18.40
C SER A 5 -17.27 22.26 17.72
N VAL A 6 -16.73 22.05 16.51
CA VAL A 6 -16.78 20.75 15.79
C VAL A 6 -15.67 19.81 16.30
N LEU A 7 -14.62 20.35 16.90
CA LEU A 7 -13.46 19.63 17.40
C LEU A 7 -13.60 19.34 18.90
N ARG A 8 -14.41 18.33 19.26
CA ARG A 8 -14.45 17.76 20.63
C ARG A 8 -13.17 16.97 20.93
N VAL A 9 -12.07 17.69 21.10
CA VAL A 9 -10.73 17.14 21.28
C VAL A 9 -10.46 16.93 22.77
N PRO A 10 -10.00 15.73 23.20
CA PRO A 10 -9.56 15.50 24.57
C PRO A 10 -8.52 16.53 25.00
N LYS A 11 -8.56 17.00 26.25
CA LYS A 11 -7.64 18.06 26.74
C LYS A 11 -6.17 17.72 26.48
N SER A 12 -5.78 16.45 26.59
CA SER A 12 -4.45 15.91 26.30
C SER A 12 -3.96 16.08 24.84
N LEU A 13 -4.88 16.24 23.88
CA LEU A 13 -4.57 16.42 22.46
C LEU A 13 -4.66 17.87 21.99
N SER A 14 -5.07 18.80 22.87
CA SER A 14 -5.28 20.20 22.51
C SER A 14 -3.99 20.93 22.06
N ASP A 15 -2.89 20.79 22.81
CA ASP A 15 -1.61 21.43 22.47
C ASP A 15 -0.91 20.81 21.24
N PRO A 16 -0.84 19.47 21.08
CA PRO A 16 -0.39 18.85 19.83
C PRO A 16 -1.20 19.32 18.62
N MET A 17 -2.54 19.42 18.74
CA MET A 17 -3.41 19.89 17.67
C MET A 17 -3.11 21.34 17.29
N LYS A 18 -2.95 22.25 18.27
CA LYS A 18 -2.58 23.65 18.01
C LYS A 18 -1.26 23.76 17.26
N LYS A 19 -0.23 23.00 17.68
CA LYS A 19 1.08 22.95 17.01
C LYS A 19 0.95 22.49 15.55
N PHE A 20 0.15 21.45 15.29
CA PHE A 20 -0.09 20.96 13.94
C PHE A 20 -0.88 21.96 13.06
N LEU A 21 -1.98 22.52 13.58
CA LEU A 21 -2.81 23.47 12.83
C LEU A 21 -2.09 24.78 12.50
N ASN A 22 -1.20 25.25 13.37
CA ASN A 22 -0.36 26.45 13.12
C ASN A 22 0.53 26.32 11.87
N ILE A 23 0.80 25.11 11.36
CA ILE A 23 1.52 24.91 10.09
C ILE A 23 0.66 25.40 8.92
N PHE A 24 -0.60 24.98 8.86
CA PHE A 24 -1.50 25.13 7.69
C PHE A 24 -2.53 26.26 7.82
N ALA A 25 -2.83 26.69 9.04
CA ALA A 25 -3.91 27.60 9.37
C ALA A 25 -3.47 28.68 10.37
N VAL A 26 -4.33 29.69 10.53
CA VAL A 26 -4.23 30.77 11.50
C VAL A 26 -5.45 30.70 12.41
N GLU A 27 -5.22 30.69 13.72
CA GLU A 27 -6.30 30.79 14.72
C GLU A 27 -6.90 32.20 14.69
N ARG A 28 -8.23 32.30 14.74
CA ARG A 28 -8.96 33.56 14.85
C ARG A 28 -9.75 33.57 16.15
N PRO A 29 -9.17 34.05 17.27
CA PRO A 29 -9.82 34.01 18.57
C PRO A 29 -11.21 34.67 18.59
N SER A 30 -11.38 35.78 17.86
CA SER A 30 -12.64 36.53 17.75
C SER A 30 -13.77 35.79 17.04
N LEU A 31 -13.48 34.71 16.30
CA LEU A 31 -14.45 33.91 15.55
C LEU A 31 -14.50 32.44 16.03
N ASP A 32 -13.75 32.12 17.08
CA ASP A 32 -13.51 30.78 17.63
C ASP A 32 -13.25 29.69 16.56
N ASP A 33 -12.46 30.04 15.55
CA ASP A 33 -12.17 29.17 14.42
C ASP A 33 -10.71 29.21 13.95
N TRP A 34 -10.39 28.31 13.03
CA TRP A 34 -9.15 28.29 12.28
C TRP A 34 -9.42 28.53 10.79
N LYS A 35 -8.65 29.43 10.17
CA LYS A 35 -8.67 29.71 8.73
C LYS A 35 -7.39 29.19 8.09
N PHE A 36 -7.50 28.37 7.04
CA PHE A 36 -6.34 27.96 6.24
C PHE A 36 -5.62 29.18 5.65
N LYS A 37 -4.29 29.11 5.60
CA LYS A 37 -3.43 30.14 5.00
C LYS A 37 -3.61 30.19 3.47
N GLN A 38 -3.79 29.03 2.85
CA GLN A 38 -4.03 28.89 1.42
C GLN A 38 -5.52 29.11 1.10
N PRO A 39 -5.86 29.87 0.03
CA PRO A 39 -7.23 29.99 -0.46
C PRO A 39 -7.71 28.66 -1.07
N THR A 40 -9.03 28.48 -1.15
CA THR A 40 -9.65 27.35 -1.86
C THR A 40 -9.41 27.49 -3.36
N ASP A 41 -8.97 26.41 -4.01
CA ASP A 41 -8.77 26.37 -5.46
C ASP A 41 -10.11 26.21 -6.19
N ILE A 42 -10.75 27.35 -6.50
CA ILE A 42 -12.04 27.40 -7.19
C ILE A 42 -11.92 26.88 -8.63
N SER A 43 -10.77 27.07 -9.29
CA SER A 43 -10.46 26.53 -10.61
C SER A 43 -10.52 25.01 -10.63
N PHE A 44 -9.87 24.35 -9.67
CA PHE A 44 -9.90 22.89 -9.56
C PHE A 44 -11.33 22.37 -9.32
N LEU A 45 -12.09 23.03 -8.42
CA LEU A 45 -13.48 22.65 -8.14
C LEU A 45 -14.39 22.72 -9.38
N LYS A 46 -14.16 23.71 -10.25
CA LYS A 46 -14.93 23.90 -11.49
C LYS A 46 -14.51 22.93 -12.60
N ASN A 47 -13.22 22.64 -12.71
CA ASN A 47 -12.66 21.85 -13.81
C ASN A 47 -12.74 20.33 -13.56
N HIS A 48 -12.84 19.89 -12.30
CA HIS A 48 -12.82 18.46 -11.91
C HIS A 48 -13.96 18.09 -10.93
N PRO A 49 -15.25 18.32 -11.28
CA PRO A 49 -16.38 18.07 -10.39
C PRO A 49 -16.56 16.58 -10.03
N ASP A 50 -16.12 15.69 -10.91
CA ASP A 50 -16.08 14.23 -10.73
C ASP A 50 -15.10 13.82 -9.62
N ILE A 51 -13.88 14.37 -9.63
CA ILE A 51 -12.86 14.14 -8.60
C ILE A 51 -13.35 14.69 -7.26
N VAL A 52 -13.94 15.89 -7.25
CA VAL A 52 -14.51 16.51 -6.04
C VAL A 52 -15.60 15.63 -5.43
N LYS A 53 -16.53 15.11 -6.24
CA LYS A 53 -17.60 14.21 -5.78
C LYS A 53 -17.04 12.90 -5.22
N SER A 54 -16.10 12.28 -5.93
CA SER A 54 -15.43 11.04 -5.49
C SER A 54 -14.72 11.24 -4.15
N GLN A 55 -13.94 12.31 -4.01
CA GLN A 55 -13.29 12.62 -2.74
C GLN A 55 -14.30 12.90 -1.62
N TYR A 56 -15.43 13.56 -1.89
CA TYR A 56 -16.47 13.77 -0.89
C TYR A 56 -17.03 12.44 -0.36
N GLU A 57 -17.41 11.50 -1.25
CA GLU A 57 -17.92 10.17 -0.86
C GLU A 57 -16.87 9.37 -0.03
N ILE A 58 -15.59 9.45 -0.40
CA ILE A 58 -14.47 8.82 0.32
C ILE A 58 -14.27 9.44 1.71
N TRP A 59 -14.24 10.77 1.81
CA TRP A 59 -14.03 11.48 3.07
C TRP A 59 -15.22 11.38 4.02
N GLU A 60 -16.45 11.32 3.51
CA GLU A 60 -17.64 11.08 4.34
C GLU A 60 -17.58 9.67 4.98
N THR A 61 -17.20 8.66 4.19
CA THR A 61 -17.03 7.27 4.67
C THR A 61 -15.91 7.18 5.71
N LYS A 62 -14.74 7.77 5.44
CA LYS A 62 -13.62 7.83 6.40
C LYS A 62 -14.00 8.60 7.67
N GLY A 63 -14.74 9.70 7.54
CA GLY A 63 -15.25 10.48 8.67
C GLY A 63 -16.17 9.65 9.58
N LYS A 64 -17.11 8.90 9.01
CA LYS A 64 -17.99 7.98 9.76
C LYS A 64 -17.17 6.92 10.52
N THR A 65 -16.16 6.32 9.90
CA THR A 65 -15.27 5.34 10.55
C THR A 65 -14.47 5.95 11.70
N ILE A 66 -13.85 7.12 11.48
CA ILE A 66 -13.04 7.82 12.50
C ILE A 66 -13.92 8.23 13.69
N MET A 67 -15.11 8.80 13.44
CA MET A 67 -16.06 9.15 14.50
C MET A 67 -16.59 7.90 15.24
N GLY A 68 -16.79 6.78 14.53
CA GLY A 68 -17.16 5.50 15.14
C GLY A 68 -16.09 4.95 16.09
N LEU A 69 -14.81 5.12 15.77
CA LEU A 69 -13.69 4.75 16.63
C LEU A 69 -13.56 5.69 17.84
N LEU A 70 -13.65 7.01 17.63
CA LEU A 70 -13.60 8.01 18.70
C LEU A 70 -14.76 7.88 19.69
N ASN A 71 -15.95 7.49 19.22
CA ASN A 71 -17.12 7.27 20.07
C ASN A 71 -17.11 5.93 20.81
N ARG A 72 -16.26 4.96 20.41
CA ARG A 72 -16.08 3.64 21.09
C ARG A 72 -15.10 3.71 22.27
N GLY A 73 -15.16 4.79 23.05
CA GLY A 73 -14.33 4.95 24.24
C GLY A 73 -14.60 3.89 25.31
N GLY A 74 -13.66 2.95 25.49
CA GLY A 74 -13.43 2.29 26.78
C GLY A 74 -14.21 1.02 27.11
N LYS A 75 -14.40 0.07 26.17
CA LYS A 75 -14.71 -1.33 26.54
C LYS A 75 -13.84 -2.34 25.75
N PRO A 76 -13.27 -3.38 26.40
CA PRO A 76 -12.59 -4.45 25.68
C PRO A 76 -13.59 -5.26 24.85
N THR A 77 -13.22 -5.61 23.63
CA THR A 77 -13.95 -6.61 22.84
C THR A 77 -13.75 -7.99 23.45
N PRO A 78 -14.80 -8.81 23.63
CA PRO A 78 -14.65 -10.21 23.99
C PRO A 78 -13.76 -10.94 22.98
N ARG A 79 -12.94 -11.84 23.51
CA ARG A 79 -12.04 -12.70 22.74
C ARG A 79 -12.83 -13.96 22.39
N ASP A 80 -13.21 -14.13 21.13
CA ASP A 80 -13.90 -15.34 20.66
C ASP A 80 -12.95 -16.56 20.77
N GLY A 81 -13.04 -17.25 21.91
CA GLY A 81 -12.37 -18.50 22.16
C GLY A 81 -13.23 -19.67 21.71
N ASN A 82 -13.06 -20.11 20.46
CA ASN A 82 -13.64 -21.38 20.02
C ASN A 82 -12.66 -22.52 20.26
N ASN A 83 -12.93 -23.30 21.29
CA ASN A 83 -12.33 -24.62 21.50
C ASN A 83 -13.31 -25.52 22.26
N MET A 84 -13.99 -26.44 21.57
CA MET A 84 -14.21 -27.81 22.06
C MET A 84 -14.70 -28.75 20.96
N SER A 85 -14.11 -29.95 20.92
CA SER A 85 -14.61 -31.20 20.30
C SER A 85 -15.91 -31.66 21.02
N SER A 86 -16.74 -32.64 20.61
CA SER A 86 -16.75 -33.71 19.58
C SER A 86 -18.26 -34.10 19.33
N ALA A 87 -18.72 -35.21 18.71
CA ALA A 87 -18.11 -36.41 18.12
C ALA A 87 -19.03 -37.11 17.07
N THR A 88 -18.40 -37.71 16.06
CA THR A 88 -18.61 -39.08 15.54
C THR A 88 -20.02 -39.66 15.25
N GLN A 89 -20.36 -39.83 13.96
CA GLN A 89 -20.72 -41.11 13.29
C GLN A 89 -20.82 -40.88 11.75
N LYS A 90 -20.05 -41.63 10.92
CA LYS A 90 -20.50 -42.71 10.00
C LYS A 90 -21.78 -42.37 9.17
N GLN A 91 -21.87 -42.57 7.86
CA GLN A 91 -21.15 -43.53 6.98
C GLN A 91 -21.17 -43.11 5.48
N SER A 92 -20.71 -43.97 4.59
CA SER A 92 -20.36 -43.71 3.17
C SER A 92 -21.44 -44.10 2.14
N LYS A 93 -21.44 -43.46 0.94
CA LYS A 93 -21.28 -44.08 -0.42
C LYS A 93 -21.95 -43.30 -1.58
N MET A 94 -21.19 -43.21 -2.69
CA MET A 94 -21.59 -43.28 -4.11
C MET A 94 -22.44 -42.16 -4.77
N ALA A 95 -21.94 -41.70 -5.93
CA ALA A 95 -22.69 -41.06 -7.02
C ALA A 95 -23.23 -42.15 -8.00
N PRO A 96 -24.08 -41.88 -9.04
CA PRO A 96 -23.74 -40.96 -10.14
C PRO A 96 -24.87 -40.21 -10.92
N LYS A 97 -24.42 -39.26 -11.75
CA LYS A 97 -24.94 -38.82 -13.09
C LYS A 97 -26.17 -37.90 -13.27
N GLU A 98 -25.84 -36.73 -13.85
CA GLU A 98 -26.41 -36.08 -15.06
C GLU A 98 -27.88 -35.62 -15.16
N ALA A 99 -28.05 -34.28 -15.22
CA ALA A 99 -28.83 -33.61 -16.26
C ALA A 99 -28.30 -32.16 -16.49
N LYS A 100 -28.27 -31.69 -17.75
CA LYS A 100 -28.02 -30.26 -18.09
C LYS A 100 -29.30 -29.43 -17.89
N PRO A 101 -29.20 -28.09 -17.84
CA PRO A 101 -29.39 -27.34 -19.08
C PRO A 101 -28.36 -26.23 -19.33
N MET A 102 -28.30 -25.80 -20.59
CA MET A 102 -27.53 -24.64 -21.05
C MET A 102 -28.20 -23.34 -20.59
N ASN A 103 -27.41 -22.30 -20.31
CA ASN A 103 -27.83 -20.95 -20.65
C ASN A 103 -26.63 -20.09 -21.06
N VAL A 104 -26.86 -19.22 -22.03
CA VAL A 104 -25.90 -18.29 -22.64
C VAL A 104 -26.26 -16.87 -22.21
N ASP A 105 -25.28 -15.96 -22.22
CA ASP A 105 -25.46 -14.52 -22.04
C ASP A 105 -26.15 -14.02 -20.74
N ARG A 106 -25.30 -13.53 -19.82
CA ARG A 106 -24.98 -12.10 -19.81
C ARG A 106 -23.85 -11.82 -18.82
N THR A 107 -22.87 -11.04 -19.24
CA THR A 107 -21.88 -10.44 -18.34
C THR A 107 -22.59 -9.49 -17.37
N PRO A 108 -22.60 -9.75 -16.04
CA PRO A 108 -22.98 -8.72 -15.11
C PRO A 108 -21.79 -7.74 -15.03
N VAL A 109 -21.98 -6.53 -15.54
CA VAL A 109 -21.12 -5.39 -15.19
C VAL A 109 -21.28 -5.15 -13.70
N ARG A 110 -20.47 -5.85 -12.90
CA ARG A 110 -20.60 -5.84 -11.45
C ARG A 110 -19.91 -4.59 -10.92
N ASN A 111 -20.67 -3.50 -10.86
CA ASN A 111 -20.35 -2.31 -10.06
C ASN A 111 -20.29 -2.68 -8.56
N ALA A 112 -19.23 -3.38 -8.16
CA ALA A 112 -19.04 -3.84 -6.79
C ALA A 112 -18.30 -2.79 -5.97
N ARG A 113 -19.01 -1.73 -5.58
CA ARG A 113 -18.57 -0.85 -4.49
C ARG A 113 -18.37 -1.74 -3.24
N GLY A 114 -17.11 -2.03 -2.89
CA GLY A 114 -16.75 -2.89 -1.76
C GLY A 114 -16.46 -4.37 -2.08
N ALA A 115 -16.06 -4.72 -3.32
CA ALA A 115 -15.49 -6.05 -3.58
C ALA A 115 -14.12 -6.25 -2.92
N THR A 116 -14.06 -7.14 -1.93
CA THR A 116 -12.83 -7.89 -1.63
C THR A 116 -12.39 -8.61 -2.91
N MET A 117 -11.10 -8.56 -3.21
CA MET A 117 -10.50 -9.11 -4.42
C MET A 117 -10.71 -10.63 -4.46
N SER A 118 -10.86 -11.20 -5.67
CA SER A 118 -11.03 -12.64 -5.80
C SER A 118 -9.75 -13.38 -5.33
N PRO A 119 -9.85 -14.63 -4.85
CA PRO A 119 -8.67 -15.41 -4.47
C PRO A 119 -7.71 -15.61 -5.66
N GLU A 120 -8.22 -15.73 -6.87
CA GLU A 120 -7.41 -15.84 -8.10
C GLU A 120 -6.61 -14.55 -8.35
N THR A 121 -7.24 -13.39 -8.21
CA THR A 121 -6.59 -12.07 -8.26
C THR A 121 -5.49 -11.96 -7.20
N ARG A 122 -5.79 -12.40 -5.98
CA ARG A 122 -4.84 -12.37 -4.85
C ARG A 122 -3.64 -13.29 -5.05
N ASP A 123 -3.83 -14.48 -5.60
CA ASP A 123 -2.77 -15.46 -5.86
C ASP A 123 -1.93 -15.11 -7.09
N ALA A 124 -2.50 -14.41 -8.08
CA ALA A 124 -1.77 -13.90 -9.24
C ALA A 124 -0.83 -12.74 -8.88
N LEU A 125 -1.20 -11.91 -7.90
CA LEU A 125 -0.50 -10.67 -7.56
C LEU A 125 1.00 -10.82 -7.23
N PRO A 126 1.45 -11.73 -6.35
CA PRO A 126 2.88 -11.82 -5.99
C PRO A 126 3.79 -12.02 -7.20
N LYS A 127 3.37 -12.84 -8.16
CA LYS A 127 4.11 -13.10 -9.41
C LYS A 127 4.04 -11.92 -10.38
N ALA A 128 2.87 -11.27 -10.49
CA ALA A 128 2.72 -10.07 -11.30
C ALA A 128 3.57 -8.90 -10.76
N LEU A 129 3.57 -8.68 -9.45
CA LEU A 129 4.39 -7.68 -8.78
C LEU A 129 5.88 -7.94 -8.99
N GLN A 130 6.35 -9.19 -8.88
CA GLN A 130 7.74 -9.53 -9.23
C GLN A 130 8.10 -9.11 -10.66
N LYS A 131 7.22 -9.32 -11.65
CA LYS A 131 7.43 -8.82 -13.03
C LYS A 131 7.46 -7.30 -13.12
N VAL A 132 6.57 -6.60 -12.41
CA VAL A 132 6.59 -5.11 -12.34
C VAL A 132 7.96 -4.62 -11.82
N PHE A 133 8.44 -5.21 -10.73
CA PHE A 133 9.70 -4.83 -10.11
C PHE A 133 10.95 -5.33 -10.83
N GLN A 134 10.84 -6.26 -11.79
CA GLN A 134 11.96 -6.62 -12.68
C GLN A 134 12.34 -5.46 -13.59
N ASN A 135 11.34 -4.80 -14.19
CA ASN A 135 11.53 -3.65 -15.07
C ASN A 135 12.03 -2.41 -14.30
N GLN A 136 11.51 -2.20 -13.08
CA GLN A 136 11.84 -1.04 -12.27
C GLN A 136 11.90 -1.42 -10.77
N LYS A 137 13.10 -1.34 -10.18
CA LYS A 137 13.38 -1.83 -8.81
C LYS A 137 12.74 -1.01 -7.69
N VAL A 138 12.34 0.23 -8.00
CA VAL A 138 11.71 1.19 -7.07
C VAL A 138 10.54 1.86 -7.79
N CYS A 139 9.32 1.67 -7.31
CA CYS A 139 8.10 2.15 -7.97
C CYS A 139 7.20 2.95 -7.04
N SER A 140 6.54 4.00 -7.54
CA SER A 140 5.40 4.61 -6.87
C SER A 140 4.17 3.68 -6.95
N PHE A 141 3.18 3.85 -6.07
CA PHE A 141 1.94 3.06 -6.13
C PHE A 141 1.20 3.25 -7.47
N GLN A 142 1.21 4.48 -8.00
CA GLN A 142 0.63 4.84 -9.28
C GLN A 142 1.27 4.04 -10.43
N ILE A 143 2.61 3.98 -10.46
CA ILE A 143 3.35 3.23 -11.47
C ILE A 143 3.11 1.71 -11.33
N ILE A 144 2.96 1.18 -10.10
CA ILE A 144 2.57 -0.22 -9.91
C ILE A 144 1.20 -0.49 -10.54
N CYS A 145 0.20 0.37 -10.29
CA CYS A 145 -1.12 0.26 -10.89
C CYS A 145 -1.10 0.36 -12.42
N GLU A 146 -0.30 1.26 -12.99
CA GLU A 146 -0.12 1.40 -14.43
C GLU A 146 0.54 0.16 -15.05
N GLN A 147 1.65 -0.30 -14.46
CA GLN A 147 2.39 -1.47 -14.94
C GLN A 147 1.58 -2.77 -14.83
N LEU A 148 0.75 -2.94 -13.80
CA LEU A 148 -0.17 -4.08 -13.72
C LEU A 148 -1.17 -4.10 -14.89
N ARG A 149 -1.75 -2.95 -15.25
CA ARG A 149 -2.62 -2.83 -16.44
C ARG A 149 -1.85 -3.06 -17.74
N SER A 150 -0.64 -2.50 -17.86
CA SER A 150 0.24 -2.67 -19.03
C SER A 150 0.66 -4.14 -19.23
N LEU A 151 0.90 -4.87 -18.14
CA LEU A 151 1.18 -6.31 -18.16
C LEU A 151 -0.03 -7.12 -18.68
N ALA A 152 -1.26 -6.77 -18.32
CA ALA A 152 -2.45 -7.43 -18.84
C ALA A 152 -2.63 -7.21 -20.36
N VAL A 153 -2.38 -5.99 -20.85
CA VAL A 153 -2.45 -5.69 -22.29
C VAL A 153 -1.34 -6.40 -23.06
N SER A 154 -0.09 -6.31 -22.61
CA SER A 154 1.07 -6.88 -23.30
C SER A 154 1.12 -8.42 -23.28
N GLN A 155 0.58 -9.08 -22.25
CA GLN A 155 0.54 -10.54 -22.15
C GLN A 155 -0.72 -11.16 -22.76
N SER A 156 -1.60 -10.37 -23.38
CA SER A 156 -2.84 -10.86 -24.02
C SER A 156 -2.60 -11.83 -25.19
N SER A 157 -1.43 -11.78 -25.83
CA SER A 157 -1.01 -12.68 -26.91
C SER A 157 -0.24 -13.93 -26.44
N LEU A 158 0.08 -14.02 -25.15
CA LEU A 158 0.85 -15.13 -24.57
C LEU A 158 -0.03 -16.34 -24.22
N PRO A 159 0.56 -17.53 -23.95
CA PRO A 159 -0.19 -18.71 -23.55
C PRO A 159 -1.18 -18.44 -22.42
N LYS A 160 -2.37 -19.04 -22.53
CA LYS A 160 -3.58 -18.71 -21.74
C LYS A 160 -3.39 -18.57 -20.22
N ALA A 161 -2.47 -19.33 -19.63
CA ALA A 161 -2.14 -19.25 -18.20
C ALA A 161 -1.38 -17.97 -17.82
N VAL A 162 -0.45 -17.51 -18.67
CA VAL A 162 0.33 -16.27 -18.46
C VAL A 162 -0.54 -15.04 -18.69
N ALA A 163 -1.33 -15.05 -19.77
CA ALA A 163 -2.33 -14.03 -20.04
C ALA A 163 -3.33 -13.89 -18.87
N LYS A 164 -3.87 -15.01 -18.38
CA LYS A 164 -4.79 -15.02 -17.23
C LYS A 164 -4.17 -14.40 -15.98
N MET A 165 -2.95 -14.78 -15.60
CA MET A 165 -2.27 -14.22 -14.42
C MET A 165 -2.13 -12.69 -14.51
N ALA A 166 -1.80 -12.15 -15.69
CA ALA A 166 -1.66 -10.71 -15.86
C ALA A 166 -3.02 -9.97 -15.80
N ILE A 167 -4.05 -10.55 -16.41
CA ILE A 167 -5.44 -10.04 -16.36
C ILE A 167 -5.97 -10.05 -14.93
N ASP A 168 -5.86 -11.18 -14.23
CA ASP A 168 -6.32 -11.35 -12.84
C ASP A 168 -5.64 -10.32 -11.93
N ALA A 169 -4.33 -10.11 -12.08
CA ALA A 169 -3.59 -9.11 -11.30
C ALA A 169 -3.95 -7.65 -11.62
N ALA A 170 -4.44 -7.34 -12.83
CA ALA A 170 -4.87 -5.99 -13.18
C ALA A 170 -6.18 -5.58 -12.46
N TYR A 171 -7.10 -6.53 -12.20
CA TYR A 171 -8.31 -6.25 -11.41
C TYR A 171 -8.01 -5.85 -9.96
N ALA A 172 -6.83 -6.18 -9.42
CA ALA A 172 -6.44 -5.72 -8.09
C ALA A 172 -6.37 -4.19 -7.96
N VAL A 173 -6.18 -3.48 -9.08
CA VAL A 173 -6.11 -2.01 -9.11
C VAL A 173 -7.46 -1.36 -8.76
N ASP A 174 -8.57 -2.07 -8.94
CA ASP A 174 -9.90 -1.59 -8.59
C ASP A 174 -10.20 -1.72 -7.07
N SER A 175 -9.37 -2.47 -6.34
CA SER A 175 -9.44 -2.65 -4.87
C SER A 175 -8.12 -2.24 -4.19
N PRO A 176 -7.76 -0.94 -4.20
CA PRO A 176 -6.43 -0.47 -3.81
C PRO A 176 -6.04 -0.80 -2.37
N GLU A 177 -6.97 -0.84 -1.42
CA GLU A 177 -6.70 -1.23 -0.03
C GLU A 177 -6.25 -2.69 0.11
N GLU A 178 -6.68 -3.58 -0.79
CA GLU A 178 -6.27 -4.99 -0.78
C GLU A 178 -5.00 -5.22 -1.59
N LEU A 179 -4.82 -4.49 -2.69
CA LEU A 179 -3.54 -4.41 -3.41
C LEU A 179 -2.42 -3.95 -2.46
N ILE A 180 -2.64 -2.93 -1.63
CA ILE A 180 -1.66 -2.47 -0.62
C ILE A 180 -1.34 -3.59 0.39
N LYS A 181 -2.34 -4.30 0.91
CA LYS A 181 -2.11 -5.42 1.84
C LYS A 181 -1.25 -6.53 1.25
N VAL A 182 -1.40 -6.85 -0.04
CA VAL A 182 -0.57 -7.85 -0.74
C VAL A 182 0.81 -7.28 -1.05
N LEU A 183 0.88 -6.02 -1.47
CA LEU A 183 2.12 -5.30 -1.74
C LEU A 183 3.01 -5.21 -0.50
N ASP A 184 2.46 -4.90 0.67
CA ASP A 184 3.19 -4.81 1.94
C ASP A 184 3.75 -6.18 2.40
N GLN A 185 3.22 -7.31 1.91
CA GLN A 185 3.78 -8.65 2.16
C GLN A 185 5.06 -8.90 1.35
N VAL A 186 5.15 -8.40 0.11
CA VAL A 186 6.27 -8.68 -0.82
C VAL A 186 7.27 -7.53 -0.94
N ALA A 187 6.85 -6.31 -0.64
CA ALA A 187 7.60 -5.07 -0.75
C ALA A 187 7.55 -4.26 0.56
N VAL A 188 8.36 -3.21 0.61
CA VAL A 188 8.41 -2.25 1.72
C VAL A 188 8.14 -0.85 1.15
N ASN A 189 7.23 -0.11 1.80
CA ASN A 189 7.01 1.30 1.50
C ASN A 189 8.09 2.16 2.20
N ILE A 190 8.87 2.86 1.40
CA ILE A 190 9.89 3.83 1.80
C ILE A 190 9.41 5.22 1.35
N HIS A 191 8.71 5.93 2.25
CA HIS A 191 8.26 7.32 2.05
C HIS A 191 7.40 7.55 0.79
N GLY A 192 6.56 6.58 0.42
CA GLY A 192 5.69 6.62 -0.76
C GLY A 192 6.22 5.84 -1.98
N LEU A 193 7.44 5.32 -1.91
CA LEU A 193 8.03 4.47 -2.95
C LEU A 193 8.19 3.03 -2.44
N TYR A 194 7.84 2.06 -3.27
CA TYR A 194 7.91 0.65 -2.94
C TYR A 194 9.17 -0.02 -3.48
N VAL A 195 9.74 -0.91 -2.69
CA VAL A 195 10.92 -1.71 -3.00
C VAL A 195 10.68 -3.15 -2.57
N LEU A 196 10.96 -4.15 -3.44
CA LEU A 196 10.82 -5.55 -3.04
C LEU A 196 11.69 -5.89 -1.82
N ARG A 197 11.15 -6.70 -0.90
CA ARG A 197 11.85 -7.20 0.30
C ARG A 197 13.04 -8.10 -0.08
N SER A 198 12.88 -8.87 -1.16
CA SER A 198 13.87 -9.79 -1.71
C SER A 198 14.25 -9.36 -3.12
N SER A 199 15.53 -9.43 -3.47
CA SER A 199 16.00 -9.15 -4.83
C SER A 199 15.70 -10.34 -5.76
N PRO A 200 15.04 -10.15 -6.92
CA PRO A 200 14.88 -11.21 -7.92
C PRO A 200 16.21 -11.72 -8.48
N ASP A 201 17.23 -10.85 -8.51
CA ASP A 201 18.51 -11.12 -9.19
C ASP A 201 19.62 -11.53 -8.20
N TYR A 202 19.55 -11.03 -6.96
CA TYR A 202 20.59 -11.21 -5.92
C TYR A 202 20.00 -11.57 -4.53
N PRO A 203 19.16 -12.61 -4.40
CA PRO A 203 18.53 -12.97 -3.13
C PRO A 203 19.57 -13.34 -2.04
N GLU A 204 20.78 -13.75 -2.44
CA GLU A 204 21.89 -14.03 -1.53
C GLU A 204 22.40 -12.78 -0.77
N HIS A 205 21.94 -11.59 -1.14
CA HIS A 205 22.28 -10.32 -0.49
C HIS A 205 21.10 -9.64 0.23
N ASP A 206 19.96 -10.33 0.38
CA ASP A 206 18.75 -9.77 1.01
C ASP A 206 18.96 -9.30 2.46
N ALA A 207 19.90 -9.90 3.18
CA ALA A 207 20.25 -9.46 4.53
C ALA A 207 20.83 -8.03 4.53
N LEU A 208 21.73 -7.70 3.60
CA LEU A 208 22.22 -6.32 3.43
C LEU A 208 21.13 -5.41 2.84
N ARG A 209 20.33 -5.92 1.87
CA ARG A 209 19.20 -5.18 1.30
C ARG A 209 18.26 -4.66 2.38
N LYS A 210 17.91 -5.51 3.36
CA LYS A 210 17.10 -5.11 4.51
C LYS A 210 17.74 -3.97 5.29
N VAL A 211 19.04 -4.02 5.59
CA VAL A 211 19.75 -2.95 6.31
C VAL A 211 19.68 -1.62 5.55
N VAL A 212 19.87 -1.62 4.22
CA VAL A 212 19.78 -0.40 3.41
C VAL A 212 18.35 0.15 3.38
N ILE A 213 17.33 -0.73 3.28
CA ILE A 213 15.91 -0.34 3.37
C ILE A 213 15.60 0.29 4.73
N ASP A 214 16.00 -0.34 5.83
CA ASP A 214 15.77 0.15 7.20
C ASP A 214 16.44 1.53 7.42
N LEU A 215 17.65 1.74 6.88
CA LEU A 215 18.36 3.03 6.91
C LEU A 215 17.61 4.13 6.15
N LEU A 216 17.09 3.83 4.95
CA LEU A 216 16.32 4.78 4.13
C LEU A 216 15.00 5.16 4.82
N ILE A 217 14.34 4.21 5.49
CA ILE A 217 13.13 4.47 6.29
C ILE A 217 13.50 5.37 7.48
N GLY A 218 14.50 4.99 8.27
CA GLY A 218 14.91 5.70 9.49
C GLY A 218 15.37 7.14 9.27
N LYS A 219 16.03 7.45 8.15
CA LYS A 219 16.46 8.82 7.80
C LYS A 219 15.36 9.73 7.25
N GLY A 220 14.17 9.22 6.96
CA GLY A 220 13.05 10.02 6.46
C GLY A 220 13.10 10.35 4.96
N PRO A 221 12.14 11.13 4.44
CA PRO A 221 12.04 11.48 3.03
C PRO A 221 13.30 12.19 2.52
N LYS A 222 13.72 11.86 1.28
CA LYS A 222 14.96 12.37 0.66
C LYS A 222 16.25 11.99 1.42
N ALA A 223 16.24 10.87 2.15
CA ALA A 223 17.42 10.30 2.80
C ALA A 223 18.64 10.24 1.86
N LYS A 224 19.79 10.68 2.38
CA LYS A 224 21.10 10.52 1.77
C LYS A 224 21.97 9.63 2.66
N LEU A 225 22.43 8.52 2.12
CA LEU A 225 23.30 7.55 2.78
C LEU A 225 24.75 7.71 2.30
N LYS A 226 25.70 7.74 3.22
CA LYS A 226 27.13 7.63 2.93
C LYS A 226 27.52 6.15 2.99
N LYS A 227 28.54 5.78 2.21
CA LYS A 227 29.08 4.41 2.21
C LYS A 227 29.45 3.92 3.62
N ALA A 228 30.14 4.74 4.40
CA ALA A 228 30.54 4.41 5.77
C ALA A 228 29.35 4.11 6.70
N GLU A 229 28.23 4.84 6.58
CA GLU A 229 27.03 4.60 7.38
C GLU A 229 26.39 3.24 7.04
N ILE A 230 26.41 2.85 5.76
CA ILE A 230 25.92 1.55 5.29
C ILE A 230 26.83 0.43 5.79
N GLU A 231 28.15 0.60 5.70
CA GLU A 231 29.13 -0.39 6.18
C GLU A 231 29.07 -0.57 7.70
N GLU A 232 28.91 0.51 8.47
CA GLU A 232 28.76 0.48 9.93
C GLU A 232 27.44 -0.21 10.35
N ALA A 233 26.31 0.19 9.75
CA ALA A 233 25.02 -0.43 10.02
C ALA A 233 24.99 -1.92 9.62
N ALA A 234 25.61 -2.27 8.49
CA ALA A 234 25.75 -3.66 8.06
C ALA A 234 26.62 -4.47 9.02
N LYS A 235 27.74 -3.91 9.50
CA LYS A 235 28.59 -4.56 10.51
C LYS A 235 27.84 -4.79 11.83
N MET A 236 27.03 -3.84 12.27
CA MET A 236 26.19 -4.00 13.47
C MET A 236 25.09 -5.06 13.28
N ALA A 237 24.34 -4.99 12.18
CA ALA A 237 23.19 -5.86 11.94
C ALA A 237 23.55 -7.30 11.52
N LEU A 238 24.58 -7.45 10.67
CA LEU A 238 25.01 -8.73 10.09
C LEU A 238 26.15 -9.39 10.88
N LYS A 239 26.75 -8.68 11.84
CA LYS A 239 27.91 -9.12 12.66
C LYS A 239 29.13 -9.55 11.84
N ARG A 240 29.24 -9.07 10.60
CA ARG A 240 30.36 -9.30 9.68
C ARG A 240 30.62 -8.07 8.82
N ASN A 241 31.81 -8.00 8.23
CA ASN A 241 32.06 -7.06 7.15
C ASN A 241 31.30 -7.52 5.88
N ILE A 242 30.88 -6.55 5.06
CA ILE A 242 30.27 -6.80 3.74
C ILE A 242 31.34 -6.74 2.65
N SER A 243 31.16 -7.49 1.57
CA SER A 243 32.09 -7.43 0.44
C SER A 243 31.79 -6.22 -0.47
N LYS A 244 32.79 -5.75 -1.22
CA LYS A 244 32.60 -4.68 -2.22
C LYS A 244 31.51 -5.03 -3.24
N ASN A 245 31.52 -6.26 -3.75
CA ASN A 245 30.53 -6.75 -4.72
C ASN A 245 29.11 -6.82 -4.13
N GLU A 246 28.97 -7.32 -2.90
CA GLU A 246 27.70 -7.34 -2.17
C GLU A 246 27.14 -5.91 -1.97
N TYR A 247 27.99 -4.97 -1.54
CA TYR A 247 27.65 -3.55 -1.42
C TYR A 247 27.18 -2.97 -2.77
N GLU A 248 27.98 -3.16 -3.83
CA GLU A 248 27.71 -2.57 -5.14
C GLU A 248 26.41 -3.12 -5.74
N LYS A 249 26.19 -4.43 -5.72
CA LYS A 249 24.92 -5.06 -6.16
C LYS A 249 23.72 -4.49 -5.40
N VAL A 250 23.73 -4.51 -4.07
CA VAL A 250 22.56 -4.09 -3.27
C VAL A 250 22.29 -2.59 -3.43
N VAL A 251 23.32 -1.76 -3.30
CA VAL A 251 23.13 -0.31 -3.29
C VAL A 251 22.78 0.21 -4.68
N THR A 252 23.39 -0.30 -5.75
CA THR A 252 23.02 0.11 -7.12
C THR A 252 21.68 -0.44 -7.61
N ASP A 253 21.13 -1.49 -6.99
CA ASP A 253 19.80 -2.00 -7.33
C ASP A 253 18.70 -1.01 -6.92
N ILE A 254 18.77 -0.45 -5.70
CA ILE A 254 17.71 0.41 -5.13
C ILE A 254 18.06 1.90 -5.01
N CYS A 255 19.35 2.27 -5.04
CA CYS A 255 19.78 3.67 -4.92
C CYS A 255 20.45 4.20 -6.20
N GLU A 256 20.40 5.52 -6.35
CA GLU A 256 21.17 6.31 -7.34
C GLU A 256 22.24 7.15 -6.64
N SER A 257 23.36 7.38 -7.32
CA SER A 257 24.46 8.21 -6.80
C SER A 257 24.16 9.69 -7.00
N HIS A 258 24.33 10.47 -5.94
CA HIS A 258 24.06 11.90 -5.91
C HIS A 258 25.14 12.61 -5.07
N GLY A 259 26.16 13.15 -5.74
CA GLY A 259 27.20 13.97 -5.12
C GLY A 259 28.00 13.28 -4.01
N GLY A 260 28.40 12.01 -4.21
CA GLY A 260 29.12 11.22 -3.21
C GLY A 260 28.25 10.63 -2.10
N SER A 261 26.91 10.75 -2.22
CA SER A 261 25.93 10.08 -1.36
C SER A 261 24.96 9.24 -2.20
N TRP A 262 24.31 8.27 -1.58
CA TRP A 262 23.29 7.43 -2.19
C TRP A 262 21.90 7.88 -1.75
N ALA A 263 21.00 8.05 -2.71
CA ALA A 263 19.59 8.32 -2.47
C ALA A 263 18.75 7.21 -3.11
N LEU A 264 17.56 6.93 -2.56
CA LEU A 264 16.62 5.99 -3.17
C LEU A 264 16.30 6.41 -4.62
N LYS A 265 16.29 5.47 -5.56
CA LYS A 265 15.95 5.73 -6.97
C LYS A 265 14.56 6.35 -7.11
N LYS A 266 14.35 7.11 -8.19
CA LYS A 266 13.04 7.67 -8.53
C LYS A 266 12.02 6.57 -8.83
N GLY A 267 10.79 6.77 -8.37
CA GLY A 267 9.68 5.80 -8.43
C GLY A 267 8.97 5.64 -9.76
N GLY A 268 9.41 6.35 -10.81
CA GLY A 268 8.59 6.63 -12.00
C GLY A 268 7.58 7.74 -11.71
#